data_AF-A0A495JT80-F1
#
_entry.id   AF-A0A495JT80-F1
#
_cell.length_a   1.000
_cell.length_b   1.000
_cell.length_c   1.000
_cell.angle_alpha   90.00
_cell.angle_beta   90.00
_cell.angle_gamma   90.00
#
_symmetry.space_group_name_H-M   'P 1'
#
loop_
_entity.id
_entity.type
_entity.pdbx_description
1 polymer ?
#
loop_
_entity_poly.entity_id
_entity_poly.type
_entity_poly.pdbx_seq_one_letter_code
_entity_poly.pdbx_strand_id
1 'polypeptide(L)'
;MCPLRSATLHNGMGPVFTKGAPIFTSSRGILRPVTPRWQRAALMPSWIRWLPCSFVYLTVVPQSVPFRRSAWNDLVPWDDALWCDPGDVEDWVTRSRHRHPRREAAHAELHAREHYDWMVEVRGARIELFAEMCRRRDLPVPHTVGELLPCLTGFGLFELDHDSDADDPWIRPRLERDPLDVLPLSFEERELEARAQRDDRAVLLAIAVRQLAQRTRRRWRRRIVSTSVTGLAEQAGLSVEQTRQALGDLGEIADLGLDWRDRDERVRLTVRWPDFRLRFPFTELPAPEHAV
;
A
#
# COMPACT_ATOMS: atom_id res chain seq x y z
N MET A 1 26.78 -28.68 48.07
CA MET A 1 27.16 -28.19 49.41
C MET A 1 27.97 -26.90 49.23
N CYS A 2 27.59 -25.87 49.98
CA CYS A 2 28.27 -24.57 50.18
C CYS A 2 28.24 -23.49 49.07
N PRO A 3 28.23 -22.19 49.47
CA PRO A 3 27.15 -21.25 49.13
C PRO A 3 27.59 -19.82 48.72
N LEU A 4 26.57 -18.97 48.49
CA LEU A 4 26.47 -17.50 48.55
C LEU A 4 27.65 -16.70 49.16
N ARG A 5 28.03 -15.57 48.51
CA ARG A 5 28.00 -14.21 49.11
C ARG A 5 28.37 -13.07 48.14
N SER A 6 27.69 -11.94 48.34
CA SER A 6 27.87 -10.58 47.80
C SER A 6 29.11 -9.83 48.30
N ALA A 7 29.45 -8.75 47.59
CA ALA A 7 29.90 -7.39 48.02
C ALA A 7 30.86 -6.83 46.92
N THR A 8 31.01 -5.55 46.59
CA THR A 8 30.85 -4.30 47.37
C THR A 8 30.87 -3.08 46.42
N LEU A 9 30.23 -2.00 46.85
CA LEU A 9 30.27 -0.61 46.36
C LEU A 9 31.51 0.17 46.87
N HIS A 10 31.67 1.40 46.33
CA HIS A 10 32.43 2.59 46.83
C HIS A 10 33.89 2.77 46.34
N ASN A 11 34.44 3.98 46.08
CA ASN A 11 34.00 5.39 46.25
C ASN A 11 35.01 6.36 45.57
N GLY A 12 34.59 7.62 45.34
CA GLY A 12 35.47 8.82 45.36
C GLY A 12 35.30 9.79 44.16
N MET A 13 34.41 10.80 44.23
CA MET A 13 34.65 12.24 44.61
C MET A 13 35.52 13.02 43.62
N GLY A 14 35.19 14.19 43.05
CA GLY A 14 34.15 15.25 43.15
C GLY A 14 34.50 16.32 42.07
N PRO A 15 34.00 17.59 42.02
CA PRO A 15 33.22 18.35 43.00
C PRO A 15 31.97 19.09 42.44
N VAL A 16 31.32 19.80 43.36
CA VAL A 16 30.14 20.69 43.28
C VAL A 16 30.47 22.04 42.62
N PHE A 17 29.55 22.65 41.84
CA PHE A 17 29.11 24.05 41.98
C PHE A 17 27.96 24.43 41.02
N THR A 18 26.98 25.13 41.58
CA THR A 18 25.84 25.80 40.94
C THR A 18 26.24 27.16 40.34
N LYS A 19 25.73 27.53 39.16
CA LYS A 19 25.27 28.91 38.82
C LYS A 19 24.68 29.01 37.40
N GLY A 20 23.76 29.97 37.26
CA GLY A 20 22.92 30.18 36.09
C GLY A 20 23.61 30.60 34.79
N ALA A 21 22.78 30.48 33.73
CA ALA A 21 22.91 30.79 32.30
C ALA A 21 23.61 32.14 31.95
N PRO A 22 23.90 32.49 30.66
CA PRO A 22 23.43 31.90 29.39
C PRO A 22 24.49 31.80 28.26
N ILE A 23 24.02 31.40 27.05
CA ILE A 23 24.49 31.73 25.68
C ILE A 23 24.77 30.48 24.81
N PHE A 24 23.98 30.45 23.72
CA PHE A 24 24.04 29.67 22.49
C PHE A 24 25.42 29.14 22.07
N THR A 25 25.46 27.87 21.64
CA THR A 25 25.77 27.51 20.24
C THR A 25 25.40 26.06 19.90
N SER A 26 24.68 25.94 18.79
CA SER A 26 24.57 24.88 17.77
C SER A 26 24.74 23.40 18.16
N SER A 27 23.66 22.63 17.94
CA SER A 27 23.58 21.59 16.88
C SER A 27 22.74 20.41 17.34
N ARG A 28 21.48 20.36 16.88
CA ARG A 28 20.82 19.15 16.36
C ARG A 28 19.46 19.62 15.86
N GLY A 29 19.47 20.05 14.60
CA GLY A 29 18.25 20.18 13.82
C GLY A 29 17.50 18.86 13.95
N ILE A 30 16.37 18.91 14.63
CA ILE A 30 15.35 17.88 14.56
C ILE A 30 15.02 17.81 13.08
N LEU A 31 15.56 16.79 12.42
CA LEU A 31 15.15 16.39 11.09
C LEU A 31 13.65 16.20 11.19
N ARG A 32 12.89 17.19 10.67
CA ARG A 32 11.53 16.92 10.24
C ARG A 32 11.61 15.65 9.40
N PRO A 33 10.78 14.63 9.63
CA PRO A 33 10.70 13.53 8.69
C PRO A 33 10.33 14.15 7.35
N VAL A 34 11.35 14.27 6.48
CA VAL A 34 11.14 14.56 5.08
C VAL A 34 10.40 13.35 4.59
N THR A 35 9.10 13.49 4.39
CA THR A 35 8.30 12.57 3.58
C THR A 35 9.12 12.30 2.32
N PRO A 36 9.65 11.07 2.13
CA PRO A 36 10.52 10.79 1.01
C PRO A 36 9.83 11.14 -0.30
N ARG A 37 10.58 11.60 -1.30
CA ARG A 37 10.01 12.04 -2.60
C ARG A 37 9.17 10.96 -3.30
N TRP A 38 9.33 9.67 -2.96
CA TRP A 38 8.47 8.59 -3.46
C TRP A 38 7.01 8.69 -3.00
N GLN A 39 6.70 9.44 -1.92
CA GLN A 39 5.31 9.77 -1.55
C GLN A 39 4.67 10.86 -2.44
N ARG A 40 5.38 11.39 -3.45
CA ARG A 40 4.87 12.45 -4.35
C ARG A 40 4.68 12.02 -5.80
N ALA A 41 5.13 10.82 -6.17
CA ALA A 41 4.70 10.19 -7.42
C ALA A 41 3.55 9.24 -7.04
N ALA A 42 2.34 9.54 -7.51
CA ALA A 42 1.14 8.77 -7.16
C ALA A 42 1.13 7.40 -7.88
N LEU A 43 2.07 6.51 -7.56
CA LEU A 43 1.93 5.07 -7.80
C LEU A 43 1.36 4.47 -6.53
N MET A 44 0.03 4.52 -6.43
CA MET A 44 -0.70 3.89 -5.34
C MET A 44 -0.79 2.37 -5.55
N PRO A 45 -0.96 1.58 -4.48
CA PRO A 45 -1.20 0.12 -4.56
C PRO A 45 -2.35 -0.30 -5.50
N SER A 46 -3.18 0.66 -5.90
CA SER A 46 -4.39 0.51 -6.73
C SER A 46 -4.19 0.80 -8.21
N TRP A 47 -2.96 0.93 -8.74
CA TRP A 47 -2.84 1.35 -10.14
C TRP A 47 -3.47 0.38 -11.12
N ILE A 48 -3.34 -0.94 -10.92
CA ILE A 48 -4.05 -1.93 -11.72
C ILE A 48 -4.12 -3.27 -10.96
N ARG A 49 -5.31 -3.69 -10.49
CA ARG A 49 -5.47 -4.91 -9.67
C ARG A 49 -5.08 -6.20 -10.39
N TRP A 50 -5.18 -6.21 -11.71
CA TRP A 50 -4.93 -7.39 -12.54
C TRP A 50 -3.50 -7.50 -13.07
N LEU A 51 -2.61 -6.54 -12.81
CA LEU A 51 -1.20 -6.69 -13.19
C LEU A 51 -0.56 -7.86 -12.45
N PRO A 52 0.45 -8.53 -13.03
CA PRO A 52 1.15 -9.59 -12.34
C PRO A 52 1.78 -9.11 -11.03
N CYS A 53 1.88 -9.98 -10.03
CA CYS A 53 2.43 -9.58 -8.71
C CYS A 53 3.86 -9.02 -8.82
N SER A 54 4.65 -9.52 -9.77
CA SER A 54 6.03 -9.08 -10.02
C SER A 54 6.10 -7.64 -10.51
N PHE A 55 4.99 -7.04 -10.94
CA PHE A 55 4.92 -5.61 -11.20
C PHE A 55 5.35 -4.78 -9.98
N VAL A 56 5.20 -5.31 -8.75
CA VAL A 56 5.69 -4.64 -7.54
C VAL A 56 7.17 -4.27 -7.63
N TYR A 57 8.00 -5.08 -8.28
CA TYR A 57 9.42 -4.78 -8.50
C TYR A 57 9.62 -3.56 -9.39
N LEU A 58 8.71 -3.33 -10.34
CA LEU A 58 8.72 -2.21 -11.29
C LEU A 58 7.97 -0.98 -10.76
N THR A 59 7.16 -1.12 -9.70
CA THR A 59 6.52 0.01 -9.01
C THR A 59 7.52 0.86 -8.20
N VAL A 60 8.64 0.26 -7.78
CA VAL A 60 9.72 0.96 -7.09
C VAL A 60 10.61 1.62 -8.14
N VAL A 61 10.08 2.68 -8.75
CA VAL A 61 10.85 3.53 -9.62
C VAL A 61 11.82 4.36 -8.76
N PRO A 62 13.15 4.23 -8.93
CA PRO A 62 14.10 4.95 -8.09
C PRO A 62 13.94 6.47 -8.25
N GLN A 63 13.60 6.96 -9.44
CA GLN A 63 13.41 8.37 -9.78
C GLN A 63 12.45 8.56 -10.97
N SER A 64 11.74 9.68 -11.06
CA SER A 64 10.93 10.06 -12.24
C SER A 64 11.77 10.47 -13.47
N VAL A 65 13.09 10.37 -13.36
CA VAL A 65 14.08 10.67 -14.40
C VAL A 65 14.45 9.35 -15.07
N PRO A 66 14.72 9.32 -16.40
CA PRO A 66 15.20 8.11 -17.06
C PRO A 66 16.36 7.46 -16.31
N PHE A 67 16.36 6.12 -16.24
CA PHE A 67 17.41 5.34 -15.58
C PHE A 67 17.78 4.12 -16.44
N ARG A 68 18.97 3.54 -16.23
CA ARG A 68 19.41 2.33 -16.93
C ARG A 68 18.70 1.09 -16.38
N ARG A 69 18.38 0.10 -17.24
CA ARG A 69 17.82 -1.20 -16.81
C ARG A 69 18.72 -1.89 -15.78
N SER A 70 20.03 -1.81 -15.96
CA SER A 70 21.02 -2.41 -15.07
C SER A 70 20.95 -1.90 -13.63
N ALA A 71 20.40 -0.69 -13.39
CA ALA A 71 20.18 -0.15 -12.05
C ALA A 71 19.20 -0.98 -11.20
N TRP A 72 18.45 -1.90 -11.82
CA TRP A 72 17.51 -2.79 -11.18
C TRP A 72 18.04 -4.22 -10.98
N ASN A 73 19.21 -4.59 -11.52
CA ASN A 73 19.68 -5.97 -11.52
C ASN A 73 19.85 -6.58 -10.11
N ASP A 74 20.18 -5.76 -9.11
CA ASP A 74 20.33 -6.22 -7.73
C ASP A 74 19.00 -6.32 -6.96
N LEU A 75 17.90 -5.80 -7.54
CA LEU A 75 16.59 -5.67 -6.88
C LEU A 75 15.49 -6.48 -7.57
N VAL A 76 15.56 -6.58 -8.90
CA VAL A 76 14.52 -7.15 -9.75
C VAL A 76 14.96 -8.53 -10.20
N PRO A 77 14.22 -9.59 -9.83
CA PRO A 77 14.54 -10.93 -10.28
C PRO A 77 14.04 -11.12 -11.71
N TRP A 78 14.86 -10.73 -12.68
CA TRP A 78 14.47 -10.65 -14.09
C TRP A 78 13.98 -11.97 -14.68
N ASP A 79 14.56 -13.08 -14.23
CA ASP A 79 14.28 -14.42 -14.75
C ASP A 79 13.15 -15.13 -13.98
N ASP A 80 12.64 -14.53 -12.89
CA ASP A 80 11.59 -15.13 -12.08
C ASP A 80 10.25 -15.10 -12.79
N ALA A 81 9.39 -16.04 -12.36
CA ALA A 81 8.03 -16.14 -12.85
C ALA A 81 7.25 -14.84 -12.59
N LEU A 82 6.52 -14.42 -13.62
CA LEU A 82 5.78 -13.18 -13.61
C LEU A 82 4.63 -13.17 -12.58
N TRP A 83 3.96 -14.31 -12.44
CA TRP A 83 2.76 -14.50 -11.64
C TRP A 83 3.07 -15.32 -10.40
N CYS A 84 2.81 -14.73 -9.23
CA CYS A 84 2.99 -15.39 -7.94
C CYS A 84 2.03 -16.57 -7.86
N ASP A 85 2.55 -17.67 -7.32
CA ASP A 85 1.74 -18.79 -6.90
C ASP A 85 1.14 -18.46 -5.52
N PRO A 86 -0.18 -18.63 -5.30
CA PRO A 86 -0.75 -18.55 -3.95
C PRO A 86 -0.15 -19.56 -2.96
N GLY A 87 0.61 -20.55 -3.45
CA GLY A 87 1.29 -21.56 -2.66
C GLY A 87 0.41 -22.79 -2.40
N ASP A 88 0.83 -23.64 -1.47
CA ASP A 88 0.08 -24.84 -1.10
C ASP A 88 -1.14 -24.49 -0.24
N VAL A 89 -2.32 -25.00 -0.60
CA VAL A 89 -3.55 -24.88 0.19
C VAL A 89 -3.38 -25.39 1.63
N GLU A 90 -2.54 -26.40 1.85
CA GLU A 90 -2.30 -26.94 3.19
C GLU A 90 -1.53 -25.96 4.10
N ASP A 91 -0.70 -25.08 3.54
CA ASP A 91 -0.07 -23.99 4.30
C ASP A 91 -1.10 -22.93 4.72
N TRP A 92 -2.10 -22.67 3.88
CA TRP A 92 -3.20 -21.76 4.21
C TRP A 92 -4.07 -22.34 5.34
N VAL A 93 -4.43 -23.62 5.23
CA VAL A 93 -5.17 -24.35 6.28
C VAL A 93 -4.40 -24.36 7.59
N THR A 94 -3.08 -24.62 7.54
CA THR A 94 -2.21 -24.63 8.72
C THR A 94 -2.16 -23.25 9.39
N ARG A 95 -1.96 -22.18 8.61
CA ARG A 95 -1.99 -20.80 9.12
C ARG A 95 -3.34 -20.43 9.73
N SER A 96 -4.44 -20.84 9.10
CA SER A 96 -5.80 -20.58 9.58
C SER A 96 -6.09 -21.30 10.90
N ARG A 97 -5.77 -22.59 10.99
CA ARG A 97 -5.90 -23.39 12.22
C ARG A 97 -5.06 -22.85 13.37
N HIS A 98 -3.89 -22.28 13.10
CA HIS A 98 -3.06 -21.67 14.14
C HIS A 98 -3.72 -20.42 14.75
N ARG A 99 -4.52 -19.69 13.97
CA ARG A 99 -5.23 -18.48 14.42
C ARG A 99 -6.54 -18.79 15.17
N HIS A 100 -7.14 -19.97 14.98
CA HIS A 100 -8.43 -20.35 15.58
C HIS A 100 -8.34 -21.63 16.44
N PRO A 101 -8.51 -21.56 17.77
CA PRO A 101 -8.43 -22.73 18.65
C PRO A 101 -9.56 -23.75 18.39
N ARG A 102 -9.18 -25.03 18.33
CA ARG A 102 -9.91 -26.34 18.28
C ARG A 102 -11.43 -26.40 18.04
N ARG A 103 -12.29 -25.56 18.63
CA ARG A 103 -13.75 -25.59 18.40
C ARG A 103 -14.16 -24.99 17.05
N GLU A 104 -13.31 -24.15 16.47
CA GLU A 104 -13.55 -23.49 15.16
C GLU A 104 -12.67 -24.05 14.04
N ALA A 105 -11.82 -25.06 14.32
CA ALA A 105 -10.78 -25.50 13.39
C ALA A 105 -11.32 -26.05 12.06
N ALA A 106 -12.45 -26.77 12.09
CA ALA A 106 -13.08 -27.29 10.87
C ALA A 106 -13.71 -26.17 10.02
N HIS A 107 -14.28 -25.16 10.67
CA HIS A 107 -14.85 -23.99 9.99
C HIS A 107 -13.74 -23.09 9.43
N ALA A 108 -12.67 -22.88 10.19
CA ALA A 108 -11.49 -22.14 9.77
C ALA A 108 -10.73 -22.82 8.61
N GLU A 109 -10.73 -24.15 8.57
CA GLU A 109 -10.22 -24.91 7.43
C GLU A 109 -11.11 -24.74 6.20
N LEU A 110 -12.42 -24.94 6.33
CA LEU A 110 -13.36 -24.77 5.22
C LEU A 110 -13.19 -23.38 4.60
N HIS A 111 -13.18 -22.33 5.42
CA HIS A 111 -12.96 -20.97 4.95
C HIS A 111 -11.57 -20.74 4.34
N ALA A 112 -10.52 -21.39 4.85
CA ALA A 112 -9.19 -21.29 4.25
C ALA A 112 -9.16 -21.90 2.85
N ARG A 113 -9.85 -23.02 2.63
CA ARG A 113 -9.97 -23.68 1.32
C ARG A 113 -10.83 -22.87 0.37
N GLU A 114 -12.02 -22.43 0.80
CA GLU A 114 -12.89 -21.55 0.01
C GLU A 114 -12.15 -20.27 -0.43
N HIS A 115 -11.39 -19.66 0.48
CA HIS A 115 -10.60 -18.48 0.17
C HIS A 115 -9.44 -18.81 -0.78
N TYR A 116 -8.79 -19.96 -0.63
CA TYR A 116 -7.75 -20.40 -1.56
C TYR A 116 -8.30 -20.62 -2.98
N ASP A 117 -9.42 -21.33 -3.12
CA ASP A 117 -10.06 -21.59 -4.41
C ASP A 117 -10.45 -20.27 -5.09
N TRP A 118 -11.03 -19.34 -4.33
CA TRP A 118 -11.33 -17.99 -4.81
C TRP A 118 -10.06 -17.24 -5.26
N MET A 119 -8.96 -17.31 -4.51
CA MET A 119 -7.68 -16.69 -4.89
C MET A 119 -7.12 -17.25 -6.20
N VAL A 120 -7.24 -18.57 -6.40
CA VAL A 120 -6.83 -19.23 -7.64
C VAL A 120 -7.69 -18.79 -8.81
N GLU A 121 -9.01 -18.70 -8.63
CA GLU A 121 -9.95 -18.20 -9.64
C GLU A 121 -9.65 -16.75 -10.03
N VAL A 122 -9.48 -15.86 -9.04
CA VAL A 122 -9.11 -14.45 -9.27
C VAL A 122 -7.78 -14.35 -10.02
N ARG A 123 -6.78 -15.16 -9.65
CA ARG A 123 -5.50 -15.20 -10.36
C ARG A 123 -5.68 -15.63 -11.82
N GLY A 124 -6.48 -16.66 -12.07
CA GLY A 124 -6.80 -17.12 -13.43
C GLY A 124 -7.41 -16.01 -14.28
N ALA A 125 -8.45 -15.35 -13.77
CA ALA A 125 -9.10 -14.24 -14.46
C ALA A 125 -8.14 -13.07 -14.77
N ARG A 126 -7.21 -12.76 -13.85
CA ARG A 126 -6.20 -11.72 -14.06
C ARG A 126 -5.21 -12.09 -15.17
N ILE A 127 -4.76 -13.34 -15.20
CA ILE A 127 -3.87 -13.85 -16.27
C ILE A 127 -4.58 -13.77 -17.62
N GLU A 128 -5.84 -14.19 -17.69
CA GLU A 128 -6.63 -14.18 -18.92
C GLU A 128 -6.84 -12.75 -19.44
N LEU A 129 -7.23 -11.82 -18.55
CA LEU A 129 -7.39 -10.41 -18.91
C LEU A 129 -6.07 -9.84 -19.43
N PHE A 130 -4.96 -10.07 -18.71
CA PHE A 130 -3.64 -9.59 -19.12
C PHE A 130 -3.21 -10.15 -20.48
N ALA A 131 -3.39 -11.46 -20.70
CA ALA A 131 -3.09 -12.11 -21.97
C ALA A 131 -3.95 -11.56 -23.11
N GLU A 132 -5.23 -11.28 -22.84
CA GLU A 132 -6.14 -10.68 -23.79
C GLU A 132 -5.71 -9.26 -24.17
N MET A 133 -5.25 -8.45 -23.22
CA MET A 133 -4.68 -7.14 -23.53
C MET A 133 -3.42 -7.21 -24.38
N CYS A 134 -2.55 -8.20 -24.14
CA CYS A 134 -1.39 -8.44 -25.00
C CYS A 134 -1.84 -8.75 -26.43
N ARG A 135 -2.83 -9.65 -26.60
CA ARG A 135 -3.41 -9.99 -27.92
C ARG A 135 -3.99 -8.78 -28.64
N ARG A 136 -4.74 -7.93 -27.94
CA ARG A 136 -5.34 -6.69 -28.51
C ARG A 136 -4.29 -5.70 -29.02
N ARG A 137 -3.04 -5.80 -28.58
CA ARG A 137 -1.92 -4.96 -29.01
C ARG A 137 -0.87 -5.69 -29.84
N ASP A 138 -1.14 -6.94 -30.23
CA ASP A 138 -0.20 -7.80 -30.94
C ASP A 138 1.15 -7.93 -30.21
N LEU A 139 1.10 -8.04 -28.87
CA LEU A 139 2.26 -8.21 -28.00
C LEU A 139 2.34 -9.67 -27.52
N PRO A 140 3.56 -10.22 -27.34
CA PRO A 140 3.73 -11.51 -26.69
C PRO A 140 3.27 -11.45 -25.23
N VAL A 141 2.67 -12.53 -24.74
CA VAL A 141 2.31 -12.66 -23.33
C VAL A 141 3.59 -12.93 -22.54
N PRO A 142 3.96 -12.07 -21.57
CA PRO A 142 5.15 -12.27 -20.76
C PRO A 142 4.95 -13.41 -19.75
N HIS A 143 6.00 -14.19 -19.55
CA HIS A 143 6.11 -15.27 -18.57
C HIS A 143 7.13 -14.96 -17.47
N THR A 144 8.08 -14.06 -17.75
CA THR A 144 9.10 -13.59 -16.80
C THR A 144 9.02 -12.08 -16.55
N VAL A 145 9.65 -11.61 -15.47
CA VAL A 145 9.75 -10.17 -15.18
C VAL A 145 10.50 -9.42 -16.28
N GLY A 146 11.51 -10.06 -16.88
CA GLY A 146 12.27 -9.52 -18.01
C GLY A 146 11.42 -9.28 -19.25
N GLU A 147 10.44 -10.14 -19.52
CA GLU A 147 9.49 -10.01 -20.64
C GLU A 147 8.36 -9.00 -20.34
N LEU A 148 8.05 -8.77 -19.06
CA LEU A 148 7.03 -7.80 -18.66
C LEU A 148 7.38 -6.39 -19.10
N LEU A 149 8.64 -5.96 -18.93
CA LEU A 149 9.04 -4.59 -19.22
C LEU A 149 8.79 -4.21 -20.71
N PRO A 150 9.25 -5.00 -21.71
CA PRO A 150 8.88 -4.78 -23.11
C PRO A 150 7.36 -4.75 -23.34
N CYS A 151 6.60 -5.63 -22.69
CA CYS A 151 5.14 -5.66 -22.79
C CYS A 151 4.50 -4.34 -22.28
N LEU A 152 4.94 -3.85 -21.10
CA LEU A 152 4.45 -2.59 -20.52
C LEU A 152 4.89 -1.37 -21.34
N THR A 153 6.05 -1.43 -21.99
CA THR A 153 6.47 -0.44 -23.00
C THR A 153 5.54 -0.46 -24.21
N GLY A 154 5.17 -1.65 -24.69
CA GLY A 154 4.19 -1.82 -25.77
C GLY A 154 2.79 -1.27 -25.41
N PHE A 155 2.39 -1.36 -24.13
CA PHE A 155 1.19 -0.67 -23.65
C PHE A 155 1.34 0.84 -23.52
N GLY A 156 2.57 1.35 -23.47
CA GLY A 156 2.87 2.78 -23.31
C GLY A 156 2.89 3.25 -21.86
N LEU A 157 3.10 2.34 -20.91
CA LEU A 157 3.34 2.63 -19.49
C LEU A 157 4.81 2.96 -19.21
N PHE A 158 5.71 2.45 -20.04
CA PHE A 158 7.13 2.77 -20.05
C PHE A 158 7.56 3.19 -21.46
N GLU A 159 8.69 3.84 -21.55
CA GLU A 159 9.38 4.18 -22.79
C GLU A 159 10.82 3.67 -22.67
N LEU A 160 11.28 2.97 -23.70
CA LEU A 160 12.65 2.50 -23.83
C LEU A 160 13.35 3.38 -24.87
N ASP A 161 14.45 4.01 -24.47
CA ASP A 161 15.32 4.72 -25.40
C ASP A 161 16.41 3.76 -25.89
N HIS A 162 16.30 3.41 -27.16
CA HIS A 162 17.18 2.48 -27.87
C HIS A 162 18.27 3.22 -28.68
N ASP A 163 18.31 4.55 -28.69
CA ASP A 163 19.27 5.34 -29.48
C ASP A 163 20.70 5.32 -28.89
N SER A 164 20.90 4.70 -27.71
CA SER A 164 22.23 4.35 -27.22
C SER A 164 22.56 2.90 -27.55
N ASP A 165 23.58 2.66 -28.38
CA ASP A 165 24.26 1.35 -28.51
C ASP A 165 24.50 0.76 -27.11
N ALA A 166 23.68 -0.18 -26.64
CA ALA A 166 23.92 -0.94 -25.41
C ALA A 166 22.87 -2.03 -25.17
N ASP A 167 23.33 -3.17 -24.69
CA ASP A 167 22.58 -4.21 -23.97
C ASP A 167 21.82 -3.70 -22.71
N ASP A 168 21.78 -2.39 -22.47
CA ASP A 168 21.27 -1.74 -21.27
C ASP A 168 20.49 -0.44 -21.61
N PRO A 169 19.24 -0.54 -22.12
CA PRO A 169 18.47 0.61 -22.55
C PRO A 169 18.11 1.54 -21.38
N TRP A 170 17.92 2.83 -21.68
CA TRP A 170 17.32 3.76 -20.72
C TRP A 170 15.81 3.53 -20.65
N ILE A 171 15.29 3.44 -19.44
CA ILE A 171 13.88 3.25 -19.12
C ILE A 171 13.34 4.57 -18.58
N ARG A 172 12.21 5.01 -19.14
CA ARG A 172 11.43 6.14 -18.65
C ARG A 172 10.01 5.69 -18.31
N PRO A 173 9.59 5.70 -17.04
CA PRO A 173 8.20 5.46 -16.65
C PRO A 173 7.33 6.64 -17.10
N ARG A 174 6.15 6.32 -17.67
CA ARG A 174 5.19 7.30 -18.17
C ARG A 174 4.11 7.63 -17.16
N LEU A 175 4.52 8.12 -15.99
CA LEU A 175 3.63 8.40 -14.86
C LEU A 175 2.63 9.51 -15.13
N GLU A 176 2.82 10.29 -16.19
CA GLU A 176 1.87 11.30 -16.64
C GLU A 176 0.60 10.73 -17.28
N ARG A 177 0.56 9.43 -17.57
CA ARG A 177 -0.58 8.76 -18.20
C ARG A 177 -1.36 7.95 -17.18
N ASP A 178 -2.69 8.05 -17.22
CA ASP A 178 -3.57 7.14 -16.50
C ASP A 178 -3.49 5.75 -17.17
N PRO A 179 -3.17 4.68 -16.43
CA PRO A 179 -3.17 3.33 -16.99
C PRO A 179 -4.49 2.94 -17.66
N LEU A 180 -5.63 3.38 -17.14
CA LEU A 180 -6.94 3.11 -17.71
C LEU A 180 -7.15 3.78 -19.08
N ASP A 181 -6.36 4.81 -19.40
CA ASP A 181 -6.37 5.46 -20.72
C ASP A 181 -5.49 4.78 -21.76
N VAL A 182 -4.40 4.14 -21.33
CA VAL A 182 -3.39 3.59 -22.26
C VAL A 182 -3.54 2.10 -22.50
N LEU A 183 -4.06 1.38 -21.51
CA LEU A 183 -4.23 -0.05 -21.59
C LEU A 183 -5.35 -0.41 -22.59
N PRO A 184 -5.20 -1.52 -23.33
CA PRO A 184 -6.19 -1.94 -24.31
C PRO A 184 -7.39 -2.64 -23.64
N LEU A 185 -7.99 -1.98 -22.65
CA LEU A 185 -9.22 -2.41 -22.00
C LEU A 185 -10.43 -2.05 -22.87
N SER A 186 -11.44 -2.91 -22.84
CA SER A 186 -12.79 -2.56 -23.28
C SER A 186 -13.41 -1.53 -22.34
N PHE A 187 -14.48 -0.89 -22.79
CA PHE A 187 -15.21 0.09 -21.97
C PHE A 187 -15.71 -0.53 -20.65
N GLU A 188 -16.26 -1.74 -20.70
CA GLU A 188 -16.79 -2.43 -19.51
C GLU A 188 -15.68 -2.80 -18.52
N GLU A 189 -14.57 -3.37 -18.99
CA GLU A 189 -13.43 -3.71 -18.13
C GLU A 189 -12.84 -2.45 -17.47
N ARG A 190 -12.79 -1.35 -18.22
CA ARG A 190 -12.32 -0.05 -17.70
C ARG A 190 -13.23 0.50 -16.61
N GLU A 191 -14.55 0.47 -16.81
CA GLU A 191 -15.52 0.94 -15.81
C GLU A 191 -15.50 0.07 -14.55
N LEU A 192 -15.38 -1.25 -14.70
CA LEU A 192 -15.24 -2.18 -13.59
C LEU A 192 -13.99 -1.90 -12.77
N GLU A 193 -12.82 -1.76 -13.40
CA GLU A 193 -11.57 -1.43 -12.70
C GLU A 193 -11.65 -0.03 -12.07
N ALA A 194 -12.19 0.98 -12.77
CA ALA A 194 -12.36 2.32 -12.22
C ALA A 194 -13.25 2.33 -10.98
N ARG A 195 -14.32 1.51 -10.96
CA ARG A 195 -15.16 1.31 -9.78
C ARG A 195 -14.39 0.61 -8.66
N ALA A 196 -13.69 -0.47 -8.97
CA ALA A 196 -12.89 -1.21 -8.00
C ALA A 196 -11.82 -0.30 -7.34
N GLN A 197 -11.15 0.53 -8.12
CA GLN A 197 -10.18 1.51 -7.61
C GLN A 197 -10.84 2.58 -6.71
N ARG A 198 -12.08 2.99 -6.99
CA ARG A 198 -12.82 3.89 -6.10
C ARG A 198 -13.13 3.23 -4.76
N ASP A 199 -13.60 1.99 -4.79
CA ASP A 199 -13.90 1.22 -3.58
C ASP A 199 -12.63 1.03 -2.72
N ASP A 200 -11.48 0.76 -3.35
CA ASP A 200 -10.19 0.68 -2.65
C ASP A 200 -9.81 1.99 -1.98
N ARG A 201 -9.96 3.12 -2.67
CA ARG A 201 -9.67 4.44 -2.09
C ARG A 201 -10.56 4.69 -0.86
N ALA A 202 -11.82 4.27 -0.89
CA ALA A 202 -12.72 4.35 0.26
C ALA A 202 -12.23 3.47 1.42
N VAL A 203 -11.74 2.25 1.16
CA VAL A 203 -11.16 1.37 2.17
C VAL A 203 -9.87 1.95 2.77
N LEU A 204 -8.96 2.45 1.95
CA LEU A 204 -7.71 3.12 2.39
C LEU A 204 -8.02 4.29 3.32
N LEU A 205 -8.98 5.11 2.92
CA LEU A 205 -9.44 6.22 3.72
C LEU A 205 -10.09 5.75 5.03
N ALA A 206 -10.89 4.69 5.00
CA ALA A 206 -11.51 4.12 6.19
C ALA A 206 -10.47 3.62 7.20
N ILE A 207 -9.39 2.99 6.73
CA ILE A 207 -8.24 2.58 7.56
C ILE A 207 -7.58 3.81 8.20
N ALA A 208 -7.31 4.87 7.43
CA ALA A 208 -6.74 6.11 7.95
C ALA A 208 -7.65 6.75 9.02
N VAL A 209 -8.96 6.84 8.76
CA VAL A 209 -9.97 7.33 9.72
C VAL A 209 -9.99 6.47 10.98
N ARG A 210 -9.91 5.13 10.85
CA ARG A 210 -9.86 4.21 11.99
C ARG A 210 -8.63 4.47 12.85
N GLN A 211 -7.44 4.57 12.25
CA GLN A 211 -6.19 4.85 12.96
C GLN A 211 -6.26 6.18 13.72
N LEU A 212 -6.78 7.24 13.09
CA LEU A 212 -6.99 8.52 13.74
C LEU A 212 -8.01 8.43 14.88
N ALA A 213 -9.14 7.76 14.63
CA ALA A 213 -10.18 7.55 15.63
C ALA A 213 -9.64 6.80 16.85
N GLN A 214 -8.80 5.76 16.67
CA GLN A 214 -8.20 5.02 17.78
C GLN A 214 -7.40 5.90 18.75
N ARG A 215 -6.73 6.96 18.24
CA ARG A 215 -5.96 7.93 19.03
C ARG A 215 -6.85 8.89 19.85
N THR A 216 -8.14 9.01 19.52
CA THR A 216 -9.08 9.88 20.26
C THR A 216 -9.53 9.25 21.59
N ARG A 217 -9.81 10.08 22.60
CA ARG A 217 -10.26 9.61 23.94
C ARG A 217 -11.47 8.69 23.82
N ARG A 218 -11.48 7.61 24.61
CA ARG A 218 -12.52 6.57 24.59
C ARG A 218 -13.88 7.13 25.01
N ARG A 219 -14.69 7.58 24.04
CA ARG A 219 -16.15 7.60 24.16
C ARG A 219 -16.68 6.35 23.45
N TRP A 220 -17.36 5.49 24.20
CA TRP A 220 -17.67 4.11 23.79
C TRP A 220 -18.46 3.98 22.47
N ARG A 221 -19.29 4.98 22.11
CA ARG A 221 -20.22 4.89 20.96
C ARG A 221 -19.87 5.79 19.78
N ARG A 222 -19.25 6.94 20.01
CA ARG A 222 -18.93 7.92 18.97
C ARG A 222 -17.53 8.47 19.17
N ARG A 223 -16.76 8.52 18.09
CA ARG A 223 -15.44 9.16 18.06
C ARG A 223 -15.49 10.35 17.13
N ILE A 224 -14.80 11.41 17.53
CA ILE A 224 -14.71 12.65 16.74
C ILE A 224 -13.28 12.75 16.26
N VAL A 225 -13.09 12.65 14.94
CA VAL A 225 -11.79 12.84 14.29
C VAL A 225 -11.79 14.24 13.69
N SER A 226 -10.80 15.03 14.05
CA SER A 226 -10.58 16.35 13.45
C SER A 226 -9.18 16.39 12.85
N THR A 227 -9.09 16.57 11.54
CA THR A 227 -7.82 16.62 10.78
C THR A 227 -7.95 17.59 9.61
N SER A 228 -6.86 17.84 8.88
CA SER A 228 -6.96 18.44 7.55
C SER A 228 -7.15 17.36 6.47
N VAL A 229 -7.67 17.76 5.30
CA VAL A 229 -7.76 16.90 4.11
C VAL A 229 -6.38 16.38 3.74
N THR A 230 -5.40 17.28 3.71
CA THR A 230 -4.01 16.97 3.38
C THR A 230 -3.41 15.97 4.37
N GLY A 231 -3.64 16.15 5.68
CA GLY A 231 -3.17 15.19 6.68
C GLY A 231 -3.87 13.84 6.59
N LEU A 232 -5.13 13.81 6.15
CA LEU A 232 -5.86 12.56 5.91
C LEU A 232 -5.37 11.87 4.63
N ALA A 233 -5.10 12.64 3.58
CA ALA A 233 -4.52 12.17 2.32
C ALA A 233 -3.15 11.53 2.55
N GLU A 234 -2.28 12.19 3.30
CA GLU A 234 -0.97 11.64 3.71
C GLU A 234 -1.11 10.33 4.52
N GLN A 235 -2.06 10.27 5.47
CA GLN A 235 -2.29 9.07 6.28
C GLN A 235 -2.85 7.90 5.45
N ALA A 236 -3.66 8.18 4.43
CA ALA A 236 -4.24 7.19 3.52
C ALA A 236 -3.33 6.85 2.32
N GLY A 237 -2.25 7.62 2.12
CA GLY A 237 -1.39 7.56 0.92
C GLY A 237 -2.02 8.17 -0.32
N LEU A 238 -3.21 8.77 -0.25
CA LEU A 238 -3.95 9.27 -1.41
C LEU A 238 -3.54 10.70 -1.79
N SER A 239 -3.88 11.12 -3.02
CA SER A 239 -3.90 12.55 -3.34
C SER A 239 -5.04 13.27 -2.61
N VAL A 240 -4.94 14.59 -2.49
CA VAL A 240 -5.98 15.42 -1.85
C VAL A 240 -7.31 15.29 -2.61
N GLU A 241 -7.28 15.22 -3.94
CA GLU A 241 -8.47 15.06 -4.78
C GLU A 241 -9.13 13.68 -4.59
N GLN A 242 -8.35 12.60 -4.65
CA GLN A 242 -8.85 11.25 -4.37
C GLN A 242 -9.41 11.15 -2.95
N THR A 243 -8.79 11.83 -1.98
CA THR A 243 -9.28 11.88 -0.59
C THR A 243 -10.63 12.58 -0.50
N ARG A 244 -10.85 13.68 -1.23
CA ARG A 244 -12.14 14.37 -1.26
C ARG A 244 -13.25 13.48 -1.83
N GLN A 245 -12.97 12.80 -2.93
CA GLN A 245 -13.92 11.87 -3.54
C GLN A 245 -14.24 10.70 -2.61
N ALA A 246 -13.21 10.01 -2.11
CA ALA A 246 -13.37 8.88 -1.20
C ALA A 246 -14.05 9.26 0.12
N LEU A 247 -13.90 10.51 0.59
CA LEU A 247 -14.63 11.01 1.76
C LEU A 247 -16.13 11.08 1.49
N GLY A 248 -16.54 11.52 0.30
CA GLY A 248 -17.95 11.50 -0.13
C GLY A 248 -18.51 10.08 -0.12
N ASP A 249 -17.82 9.16 -0.82
CA ASP A 249 -18.22 7.76 -0.93
C ASP A 249 -18.31 7.09 0.45
N LEU A 250 -17.30 7.29 1.30
CA LEU A 250 -17.27 6.73 2.65
C LEU A 250 -18.34 7.34 3.56
N GLY A 251 -18.70 8.61 3.35
CA GLY A 251 -19.80 9.27 4.03
C GLY A 251 -21.12 8.54 3.84
N GLU A 252 -21.42 8.17 2.60
CA GLU A 252 -22.62 7.43 2.21
C GLU A 252 -22.59 5.99 2.73
N ILE A 253 -21.45 5.30 2.57
CA ILE A 253 -21.30 3.88 2.94
C ILE A 253 -21.32 3.67 4.46
N ALA A 254 -20.71 4.57 5.22
CA ALA A 254 -20.42 4.35 6.64
C ALA A 254 -21.19 5.28 7.61
N ASP A 255 -22.13 6.08 7.10
CA ASP A 255 -22.90 7.08 7.88
C ASP A 255 -21.96 7.96 8.72
N LEU A 256 -20.87 8.42 8.10
CA LEU A 256 -19.96 9.35 8.77
C LEU A 256 -20.67 10.70 8.88
N GLY A 257 -20.74 11.24 10.10
CA GLY A 257 -21.15 12.63 10.28
C GLY A 257 -20.05 13.55 9.76
N LEU A 258 -20.08 13.86 8.47
CA LEU A 258 -19.14 14.72 7.77
C LEU A 258 -19.55 16.19 7.96
N ASP A 259 -18.74 16.95 8.69
CA ASP A 259 -18.81 18.41 8.69
C ASP A 259 -17.60 18.93 7.92
N TRP A 260 -17.86 19.34 6.68
CA TRP A 260 -16.87 19.91 5.78
C TRP A 260 -17.00 21.43 5.73
N ARG A 261 -15.93 22.13 6.07
CA ARG A 261 -15.85 23.59 5.89
C ARG A 261 -14.87 23.86 4.76
N ASP A 262 -15.41 24.21 3.59
CA ASP A 262 -14.66 24.47 2.35
C ASP A 262 -13.53 25.49 2.50
N ARG A 263 -13.61 26.37 3.49
CA ARG A 263 -12.66 27.47 3.68
C ARG A 263 -11.39 27.12 4.46
N ASP A 264 -11.39 26.02 5.23
CA ASP A 264 -10.28 25.76 6.18
C ASP A 264 -9.50 24.47 5.88
N GLU A 265 -9.88 23.70 4.85
CA GLU A 265 -9.36 22.32 4.61
C GLU A 265 -9.44 21.41 5.85
N ARG A 266 -10.25 21.77 6.86
CA ARG A 266 -10.43 20.99 8.07
C ARG A 266 -11.65 20.11 7.92
N VAL A 267 -11.44 18.84 8.20
CA VAL A 267 -12.47 17.81 8.18
C VAL A 267 -12.76 17.39 9.61
N ARG A 268 -14.03 17.41 9.98
CA ARG A 268 -14.51 16.83 11.23
C ARG A 268 -15.42 15.66 10.92
N LEU A 269 -14.99 14.47 11.34
CA LEU A 269 -15.71 13.21 11.15
C LEU A 269 -16.29 12.74 12.47
N THR A 270 -17.58 12.43 12.48
CA THR A 270 -18.22 11.70 13.59
C THR A 270 -18.37 10.23 13.20
N VAL A 271 -17.61 9.36 13.87
CA VAL A 271 -17.56 7.93 13.58
C VAL A 271 -18.39 7.15 14.60
N ARG A 272 -19.38 6.37 14.14
CA ARG A 272 -20.10 5.39 14.98
C ARG A 272 -19.18 4.20 15.25
N TRP A 273 -18.53 4.19 16.41
CA TRP A 273 -17.31 3.40 16.59
C TRP A 273 -17.51 1.88 16.51
N PRO A 274 -18.53 1.27 17.15
CA PRO A 274 -18.75 -0.18 17.04
C PRO A 274 -19.01 -0.61 15.59
N ASP A 275 -19.93 0.08 14.90
CA ASP A 275 -20.36 -0.25 13.54
C ASP A 275 -19.21 -0.08 12.54
N PHE A 276 -18.49 1.05 12.64
CA PHE A 276 -17.37 1.34 11.77
C PHE A 276 -16.22 0.34 11.95
N ARG A 277 -15.94 -0.07 13.20
CA ARG A 277 -14.90 -1.07 13.50
C ARG A 277 -15.24 -2.45 12.94
N LEU A 278 -16.53 -2.80 12.90
CA LEU A 278 -17.01 -4.06 12.33
C LEU A 278 -16.95 -4.03 10.80
N ARG A 279 -17.37 -2.92 10.17
CA ARG A 279 -17.34 -2.76 8.70
C ARG A 279 -15.93 -2.68 8.13
N PHE A 280 -15.01 -2.04 8.86
CA PHE A 280 -13.61 -1.89 8.44
C PHE A 280 -12.71 -2.51 9.52
N PRO A 281 -12.59 -3.84 9.60
CA PRO A 281 -11.91 -4.53 10.70
C PRO A 281 -10.39 -4.33 10.68
N PHE A 282 -9.83 -3.97 9.53
CA PHE A 282 -8.39 -3.86 9.30
C PHE A 282 -7.78 -2.58 9.89
N THR A 283 -6.57 -2.70 10.44
CA THR A 283 -5.73 -1.57 10.87
C THR A 283 -4.60 -1.27 9.92
N GLU A 284 -4.33 -2.19 9.00
CA GLU A 284 -3.27 -2.18 8.00
C GLU A 284 -3.87 -2.59 6.65
N LEU A 285 -3.16 -2.32 5.56
CA LEU A 285 -3.61 -2.66 4.23
C LEU A 285 -3.78 -4.17 4.11
N PRO A 286 -4.93 -4.69 3.64
CA PRO A 286 -4.92 -6.01 3.03
C PRO A 286 -3.89 -5.96 1.89
N ALA A 287 -3.06 -6.99 1.74
CA ALA A 287 -2.15 -7.07 0.60
C ALA A 287 -2.96 -6.87 -0.70
N PRO A 288 -2.40 -6.32 -1.78
CA PRO A 288 -3.13 -6.07 -3.03
C PRO A 288 -3.81 -7.32 -3.60
N GLU A 289 -3.35 -8.51 -3.20
CA GLU A 289 -3.96 -9.82 -3.47
C GLU A 289 -5.24 -10.13 -2.65
N HIS A 290 -5.53 -9.38 -1.59
CA HIS A 290 -6.67 -9.56 -0.69
C HIS A 290 -7.76 -8.49 -0.85
N ALA A 291 -7.63 -7.64 -1.86
CA ALA A 291 -8.66 -6.71 -2.24
C ALA A 291 -9.04 -7.07 -3.68
N VAL A 292 -10.05 -7.91 -3.83
CA VAL A 292 -11.07 -7.92 -4.89
C VAL A 292 -12.35 -8.40 -4.22
#